data_AF-A0A1F2WI85-F1
#
_entry.id   AF-A0A1F2WI85-F1
#
_cell.length_a   1.000
_cell.length_b   1.000
_cell.length_c   1.000
_cell.angle_alpha   90.00
_cell.angle_beta   90.00
_cell.angle_gamma   90.00
#
_symmetry.space_group_name_H-M   'P 1'
#
loop_
_entity.id
_entity.type
_entity.pdbx_description
1 polymer ?
#
loop_
_entity_poly.entity_id
_entity_poly.type
_entity_poly.pdbx_seq_one_letter_code
_entity_poly.pdbx_strand_id
1 'polypeptide(L)'
;MVYLADADPGPRLGSVKDQVEGVIIAVPRDQSEKAVKEAVEAGMPRVWLQNGCESKAAIALCEESGVPVVHGACVLMYAEPVNSVHAFHRWLWKTLGLLKK
;
A
#
# COMPACT_ATOMS: atom_id res chain seq x y z
N MET A 1 3.77 -10.27 -5.98
CA MET A 1 3.89 -8.86 -6.44
C MET A 1 3.15 -8.77 -7.77
N VAL A 2 2.11 -7.94 -7.83
CA VAL A 2 1.28 -7.75 -9.03
C VAL A 2 1.67 -6.41 -9.64
N TYR A 3 1.83 -6.36 -10.97
CA TYR A 3 2.28 -5.18 -11.68
C TYR A 3 1.09 -4.39 -12.24
N LEU A 4 1.18 -3.06 -12.18
CA LEU A 4 0.30 -2.14 -12.92
C LEU A 4 0.91 -1.92 -14.30
N ALA A 5 0.50 -2.68 -15.31
CA ALA A 5 0.85 -2.35 -16.69
C ALA A 5 -0.19 -2.90 -17.65
N ASP A 6 -0.69 -2.06 -18.55
CA ASP A 6 -1.65 -2.46 -19.59
C ASP A 6 -1.03 -3.38 -20.67
N ALA A 7 0.30 -3.58 -20.67
CA ALA A 7 1.03 -4.25 -21.76
C ALA A 7 1.82 -5.52 -21.38
N ASP A 8 1.94 -5.88 -20.09
CA ASP A 8 2.67 -7.07 -19.65
C ASP A 8 1.70 -8.24 -19.36
N PRO A 9 1.87 -9.46 -19.94
CA PRO A 9 1.06 -10.63 -19.64
C PRO A 9 1.20 -11.18 -18.19
N GLY A 10 1.98 -10.51 -17.33
CA GLY A 10 2.10 -10.85 -15.91
C GLY A 10 0.79 -10.83 -15.11
N PRO A 11 0.78 -11.45 -13.90
CA PRO A 11 -0.41 -11.54 -13.05
C PRO A 11 -1.04 -10.18 -12.77
N ARG A 12 -2.38 -10.17 -12.63
CA ARG A 12 -3.21 -8.98 -12.34
C ARG A 12 -3.89 -9.10 -10.98
N LEU A 13 -4.35 -7.99 -10.40
CA LEU A 13 -4.99 -8.00 -9.07
C LEU A 13 -6.25 -8.87 -9.10
N GLY A 14 -7.05 -8.78 -10.16
CA GLY A 14 -8.23 -9.64 -10.36
C GLY A 14 -7.93 -11.13 -10.62
N SER A 15 -6.67 -11.53 -10.83
CA SER A 15 -6.28 -12.94 -11.02
C SER A 15 -5.85 -13.65 -9.74
N VAL A 16 -5.82 -12.93 -8.60
CA VAL A 16 -5.49 -13.52 -7.30
C VAL A 16 -6.64 -14.43 -6.86
N LYS A 17 -6.37 -15.74 -6.83
CA LYS A 17 -7.38 -16.79 -6.56
C LYS A 17 -7.63 -17.03 -5.07
N ASP A 18 -6.61 -16.81 -4.25
CA ASP A 18 -6.71 -17.00 -2.81
C ASP A 18 -7.31 -15.76 -2.14
N GLN A 19 -8.03 -15.97 -1.03
CA GLN A 19 -8.55 -14.88 -0.24
C GLN A 19 -7.38 -14.10 0.38
N VAL A 20 -7.16 -12.87 -0.11
CA VAL A 20 -6.16 -11.96 0.43
C VAL A 20 -6.79 -10.95 1.38
N GLU A 21 -6.05 -10.61 2.42
CA GLU A 21 -6.50 -9.73 3.50
C GLU A 21 -6.20 -8.24 3.28
N GLY A 22 -5.61 -7.91 2.13
CA GLY A 22 -5.28 -6.55 1.71
C GLY A 22 -4.20 -6.49 0.65
N VAL A 23 -3.85 -5.28 0.24
CA VAL A 23 -2.83 -5.01 -0.78
C VAL A 23 -1.86 -3.92 -0.33
N ILE A 24 -0.57 -4.07 -0.67
CA ILE A 24 0.44 -3.01 -0.53
C ILE A 24 0.75 -2.47 -1.92
N ILE A 25 0.54 -1.17 -2.10
CA ILE A 25 0.79 -0.44 -3.34
C ILE A 25 2.11 0.32 -3.18
N ALA A 26 3.10 -0.07 -3.97
CA ALA A 26 4.45 0.49 -3.98
C ALA A 26 4.87 0.87 -5.41
N VAL A 27 4.06 1.72 -6.04
CA VAL A 27 4.26 2.21 -7.41
C VAL A 27 4.54 3.72 -7.40
N PRO A 28 4.99 4.33 -8.51
CA PRO A 28 5.11 5.79 -8.61
C PRO A 28 3.82 6.52 -8.19
N ARG A 29 3.98 7.71 -7.58
CA ARG A 29 2.87 8.49 -7.00
C ARG A 29 1.76 8.79 -8.01
N ASP A 30 2.13 9.08 -9.25
CA ASP A 30 1.22 9.37 -10.36
C ASP A 30 0.41 8.14 -10.83
N GLN A 31 0.86 6.92 -10.50
CA GLN A 31 0.17 5.67 -10.81
C GLN A 31 -0.69 5.13 -9.66
N SER A 32 -0.58 5.73 -8.47
CA SER A 32 -1.21 5.17 -7.26
C SER A 32 -2.73 5.24 -7.28
N GLU A 33 -3.33 6.23 -7.93
CA GLU A 33 -4.79 6.30 -8.09
C GLU A 33 -5.31 5.14 -8.95
N LYS A 34 -4.65 4.86 -10.08
CA LYS A 34 -4.96 3.71 -10.93
C LYS A 34 -4.82 2.40 -10.16
N ALA A 35 -3.76 2.27 -9.37
CA ALA A 35 -3.51 1.11 -8.52
C ALA A 35 -4.63 0.86 -7.50
N VAL A 36 -5.07 1.93 -6.82
CA VAL A 36 -6.15 1.87 -5.85
C VAL A 36 -7.45 1.49 -6.53
N LYS A 37 -7.74 2.06 -7.71
CA LYS A 37 -8.93 1.71 -8.48
C LYS A 37 -8.98 0.22 -8.79
N GLU A 38 -7.89 -0.34 -9.32
CA GLU A 38 -7.81 -1.79 -9.60
C GLU A 38 -7.96 -2.64 -8.32
N ALA A 39 -7.41 -2.18 -7.19
CA ALA A 39 -7.55 -2.87 -5.91
C ALA A 39 -9.00 -2.86 -5.39
N VAL A 40 -9.69 -1.71 -5.49
CA VAL A 40 -11.10 -1.57 -5.11
C VAL A 40 -11.98 -2.46 -5.99
N GLU A 41 -11.76 -2.44 -7.31
CA GLU A 41 -12.48 -3.29 -8.27
C GLU A 41 -12.24 -4.78 -8.03
N ALA A 42 -11.05 -5.16 -7.58
CA ALA A 42 -10.71 -6.52 -7.18
C ALA A 42 -11.27 -6.91 -5.79
N GLY A 43 -12.00 -6.02 -5.11
CA GLY A 43 -12.60 -6.30 -3.80
C GLY A 43 -11.59 -6.40 -2.66
N MET A 44 -10.44 -5.70 -2.77
CA MET A 44 -9.42 -5.74 -1.72
C MET A 44 -9.98 -5.12 -0.43
N PRO A 45 -9.91 -5.84 0.70
CA PRO A 45 -10.58 -5.39 1.93
C PRO A 45 -9.83 -4.24 2.62
N ARG A 46 -8.53 -4.06 2.37
CA ARG A 46 -7.66 -3.04 2.97
C ARG A 46 -6.52 -2.67 2.02
N VAL A 47 -6.07 -1.42 2.07
CA VAL A 47 -4.99 -0.89 1.23
C VAL A 47 -3.87 -0.29 2.09
N TRP A 48 -2.62 -0.53 1.69
CA TRP A 48 -1.44 0.18 2.20
C TRP A 48 -0.77 0.92 1.05
N LEU A 49 -0.72 2.25 1.12
CA LEU A 49 0.10 3.08 0.23
C LEU A 49 1.49 3.23 0.86
N GLN A 50 2.50 2.60 0.26
CA GLN A 50 3.87 2.65 0.76
C GLN A 50 4.36 4.10 0.83
N ASN A 51 5.11 4.45 1.87
CA ASN A 51 5.60 5.81 2.07
C ASN A 51 6.26 6.38 0.80
N GLY A 52 5.71 7.50 0.31
CA GLY A 52 6.14 8.19 -0.90
C GLY A 52 5.22 7.96 -2.10
N CYS A 53 4.46 6.86 -2.12
CA CYS A 53 3.53 6.50 -3.19
C CYS A 53 2.19 7.22 -3.06
N GLU A 54 1.82 7.73 -1.88
CA GLU A 54 0.50 8.32 -1.67
C GLU A 54 0.25 9.59 -2.51
N SER A 55 -0.92 9.65 -3.14
CA SER A 55 -1.47 10.86 -3.78
C SER A 55 -2.79 11.22 -3.11
N LYS A 56 -3.19 12.50 -3.17
CA LYS A 56 -4.48 12.95 -2.61
C LYS A 56 -5.65 12.19 -3.24
N ALA A 57 -5.59 11.96 -4.55
CA ALA A 57 -6.62 11.24 -5.28
C ALA A 57 -6.68 9.75 -4.88
N ALA A 58 -5.52 9.08 -4.70
CA ALA A 58 -5.48 7.68 -4.26
C ALA A 58 -6.05 7.49 -2.84
N ILE A 59 -5.77 8.43 -1.93
CA ILE A 59 -6.32 8.40 -0.56
C ILE A 59 -7.84 8.63 -0.62
N ALA A 60 -8.29 9.67 -1.32
CA ALA A 60 -9.72 9.99 -1.45
C ALA A 60 -10.50 8.82 -2.06
N LEU A 61 -9.96 8.17 -3.09
CA LEU A 61 -10.61 7.01 -3.71
C LEU A 61 -10.78 5.83 -2.73
N CYS A 62 -9.80 5.57 -1.86
CA CYS A 62 -9.96 4.57 -0.80
C CYS A 62 -11.10 4.94 0.15
N GLU A 63 -11.13 6.20 0.62
CA GLU A 63 -12.12 6.72 1.56
C GLU A 63 -13.54 6.69 0.98
N GLU A 64 -13.70 7.17 -0.26
CA GLU A 64 -14.97 7.16 -1.00
C GLU A 64 -15.49 5.74 -1.24
N SER A 65 -14.59 4.79 -1.46
CA SER A 65 -14.92 3.37 -1.65
C SER A 65 -15.14 2.62 -0.32
N GLY A 66 -14.99 3.29 0.82
CA GLY A 66 -15.11 2.66 2.14
C GLY A 66 -13.99 1.64 2.45
N VAL A 67 -12.87 1.70 1.72
CA VAL A 67 -11.74 0.79 1.89
C VAL A 67 -10.74 1.42 2.86
N PRO A 68 -10.45 0.79 4.02
CA PRO A 68 -9.47 1.29 4.97
C PRO A 68 -8.08 1.40 4.31
N VAL A 69 -7.45 2.57 4.46
CA VAL A 69 -6.14 2.86 3.89
C VAL A 69 -5.12 3.31 4.94
N VAL A 70 -3.92 2.71 4.88
CA VAL A 70 -2.74 3.20 5.59
C VAL A 70 -1.84 3.93 4.60
N HIS A 71 -1.36 5.13 4.96
CA HIS A 71 -0.43 5.91 4.14
C HIS A 71 0.55 6.69 5.02
N GLY A 72 1.65 7.18 4.43
CA GLY A 72 2.70 7.90 5.16
C GLY A 72 3.47 7.01 6.14
N ALA A 73 3.49 5.70 5.89
CA ALA A 73 4.21 4.72 6.69
C ALA A 73 4.98 3.74 5.78
N CYS A 74 6.20 3.40 6.19
CA CYS A 74 6.98 2.36 5.51
C CYS A 74 6.58 0.99 6.07
N VAL A 75 6.10 0.08 5.21
CA VAL A 75 5.63 -1.25 5.64
C VAL A 75 6.72 -2.08 6.31
N LEU A 76 7.98 -1.88 5.93
CA LEU A 76 9.14 -2.60 6.48
C LEU A 76 9.46 -2.20 7.94
N MET A 77 8.79 -1.20 8.51
CA MET A 77 8.81 -0.94 9.95
C MET A 77 7.88 -1.87 10.75
N TYR A 78 7.04 -2.65 10.07
CA TYR A 78 6.00 -3.51 10.67
C TYR A 78 6.16 -4.97 10.25
N ALA A 79 6.61 -5.22 9.03
CA ALA A 79 6.89 -6.57 8.54
C ALA A 79 8.15 -7.14 9.22
N GLU A 80 7.99 -8.10 10.12
CA GLU A 80 9.10 -8.77 10.79
C GLU A 80 9.87 -9.71 9.83
N PRO A 81 11.21 -9.80 9.96
CA PRO A 81 12.06 -9.11 10.93
C PRO A 81 12.45 -7.68 10.49
N VAL A 82 12.34 -6.72 11.41
CA VAL A 82 12.69 -5.31 11.16
C VAL A 82 14.18 -5.07 11.47
N ASN A 83 14.99 -4.94 10.42
CA ASN A 83 16.45 -4.85 10.53
C ASN A 83 17.05 -3.57 9.91
N SER A 84 18.31 -3.27 10.23
CA SER A 84 19.10 -2.19 9.61
C SER A 84 18.43 -0.81 9.73
N VAL A 85 18.41 -0.03 8.65
CA VAL A 85 17.78 1.30 8.56
C VAL A 85 16.31 1.28 8.95
N HIS A 86 15.61 0.16 8.77
CA HIS A 86 14.21 0.02 9.17
C HIS A 86 14.05 -0.15 10.69
N ALA A 87 15.02 -0.75 11.37
CA ALA A 87 15.04 -0.79 12.84
C ALA A 87 15.33 0.61 13.41
N PHE A 88 16.31 1.30 12.82
CA PHE A 88 16.71 2.65 13.24
C PHE A 88 15.57 3.66 13.08
N HIS A 89 14.99 3.77 11.88
CA HIS A 89 13.92 4.76 11.70
C HIS A 89 12.65 4.38 12.46
N ARG A 90 12.32 3.09 12.64
CA ARG A 90 11.16 2.67 13.45
C ARG A 90 11.31 3.13 14.89
N TRP A 91 12.51 2.97 15.46
CA TRP A 91 12.83 3.49 16.79
C TRP A 91 12.66 5.01 16.86
N LEU A 92 13.17 5.76 15.86
CA LEU A 92 13.03 7.21 15.80
C LEU A 92 11.57 7.68 15.67
N TRP A 93 10.78 7.07 14.78
CA TRP A 93 9.36 7.37 14.63
C TRP A 93 8.57 7.03 15.90
N LYS A 94 8.98 5.97 16.63
CA LYS A 94 8.40 5.61 17.93
C LYS A 94 8.72 6.65 19.01
N THR A 95 9.96 7.12 19.11
CA THR A 95 10.36 8.11 20.13
C THR A 95 9.75 9.48 19.87
N LEU A 96 9.59 9.86 18.59
CA LEU A 96 8.93 11.12 18.19
C LEU A 96 7.39 11.05 18.23
N GLY A 97 6.79 9.90 18.54
CA GLY A 97 5.33 9.73 18.57
C GLY A 97 4.66 9.75 17.19
N LEU A 98 5.44 9.61 16.12
CA LEU A 98 4.97 9.67 14.74
C LEU A 98 4.66 8.28 14.14
N LEU A 99 5.03 7.20 14.84
CA LEU A 99 4.77 5.82 14.40
C LEU A 99 3.26 5.58 14.26
N LYS A 100 2.82 5.21 13.05
CA LYS A 100 1.43 4.82 12.78
C LYS A 100 1.08 3.52 13.53
N LYS A 101 -0.17 3.41 13.97
CA LYS A 101 -0.71 2.22 14.64
C LYS A 101 -1.69 1.53 13.72
#